data_AF-Q6AZW4-F1
#
_entry.id   AF-Q6AZW4-F1
#
_cell.length_a   1.000
_cell.length_b   1.000
_cell.length_c   1.000
_cell.angle_alpha   90.00
_cell.angle_beta   90.00
_cell.angle_gamma   90.00
#
_symmetry.space_group_name_H-M   'P 1'
#
loop_
_entity.id
_entity.type
_entity.pdbx_description
1 polymer ?
#
loop_
_entity_poly.entity_id
_entity_poly.type
_entity_poly.pdbx_seq_one_letter_code
_entity_poly.pdbx_strand_id
1 'polypeptide(L)'
;MEECCLSGEEKEKMRIHQEIERKLKMDRRSSNKELKLLLLGTGESGKSTFIKQMRIIHGKGYTEEDKRSFAKLVYQNVFTSIQSMLKAMENLKIPFAESKNETFAAMLKEVEAESVQTMEAKYAEAIKSVWKDQGLQKCYERRREYQLSDSTKYYLDDMDRIAAGFYMPTLQDILRVRVPTTGIIEYVFDLQSVLFRMVDVGGQKSERRKWIHCFENVTSVIFLVALSEYDQFLFESANENRMEESKALFKTIISYPWFQDSSVILFLNKTDILKDKILKSDLAKYYPQFTGPKNDADAAMKFILKMYEEQNPDKQKRIYAHFTCATDTENIRFVFEAVKDTILRNTLSAFNLG
;
A
#
# COMPACT_ATOMS: atom_id res chain seq x y z
N MET A 1 60.00 12.72 -38.13
CA MET A 1 59.04 13.84 -38.14
C MET A 1 58.00 13.54 -39.21
N GLU A 2 56.94 12.86 -38.84
CA GLU A 2 55.70 12.85 -39.64
C GLU A 2 54.62 13.38 -38.71
N GLU A 3 54.64 14.70 -38.49
CA GLU A 3 53.49 15.39 -37.93
C GLU A 3 52.40 15.32 -39.00
N CYS A 4 51.63 14.23 -38.94
CA CYS A 4 50.48 14.02 -39.80
C CYS A 4 49.53 15.20 -39.62
N CYS A 5 49.56 16.12 -40.58
CA CYS A 5 48.79 17.36 -40.58
C CYS A 5 47.33 17.00 -40.86
N LEU A 6 46.59 16.61 -39.82
CA LEU A 6 45.15 16.45 -39.89
C LEU A 6 44.52 17.74 -40.42
N SER A 7 43.68 17.61 -41.42
CA SER A 7 42.87 18.69 -41.98
C SER A 7 41.98 19.33 -40.90
N GLY A 8 41.56 20.57 -41.13
CA GLY A 8 40.67 21.29 -40.20
C GLY A 8 39.39 20.51 -39.87
N GLU A 9 38.83 19.79 -40.85
CA GLU A 9 37.67 18.92 -40.66
C GLU A 9 37.98 17.69 -39.79
N GLU A 10 39.14 17.05 -39.96
CA GLU A 10 39.52 15.89 -39.16
C GLU A 10 39.76 16.27 -37.70
N LYS A 11 40.39 17.44 -37.45
CA LYS A 11 40.54 17.98 -36.09
C LYS A 11 39.19 18.24 -35.44
N GLU A 12 38.23 18.78 -36.19
CA GLU A 12 36.89 19.05 -35.66
C GLU A 12 36.10 17.76 -35.41
N LYS A 13 36.14 16.78 -36.32
CA LYS A 13 35.54 15.45 -36.10
C LYS A 13 36.13 14.76 -34.86
N MET A 14 37.44 14.85 -34.67
CA MET A 14 38.13 14.27 -33.52
C MET A 14 37.75 14.99 -32.21
N ARG A 15 37.58 16.33 -32.24
CA ARG A 15 37.07 17.13 -31.11
C ARG A 15 35.65 16.71 -30.72
N ILE A 16 34.74 16.64 -31.71
CA ILE A 16 33.35 16.21 -31.51
C ILE A 16 33.30 14.78 -30.95
N HIS A 17 34.11 13.86 -31.51
CA HIS A 17 34.17 12.48 -31.05
C HIS A 17 34.65 12.37 -29.60
N GLN A 18 35.70 13.12 -29.21
CA GLN A 18 36.18 13.17 -27.83
C GLN A 18 35.16 13.78 -26.87
N GLU A 19 34.39 14.77 -27.32
CA GLU A 19 33.31 15.36 -26.52
C GLU A 19 32.13 14.39 -26.34
N ILE A 20 31.79 13.63 -27.38
CA ILE A 20 30.82 12.53 -27.32
C ILE A 20 31.32 11.42 -26.38
N GLU A 21 32.58 10.98 -26.48
CA GLU A 21 33.13 9.98 -25.56
C GLU A 21 33.20 10.48 -24.12
N ARG A 22 33.57 11.75 -23.89
CA ARG A 22 33.53 12.36 -22.56
C ARG A 22 32.12 12.40 -22.02
N LYS A 23 31.11 12.79 -22.83
CA LYS A 23 29.70 12.74 -22.44
C LYS A 23 29.25 11.33 -22.16
N LEU A 24 29.52 10.35 -23.03
CA LEU A 24 29.18 8.94 -22.79
C LEU A 24 29.87 8.36 -21.55
N LYS A 25 31.11 8.78 -21.25
CA LYS A 25 31.85 8.35 -20.06
C LYS A 25 31.36 9.06 -18.80
N MET A 26 30.97 10.32 -18.91
CA MET A 26 30.27 11.06 -17.87
C MET A 26 28.90 10.41 -17.64
N ASP A 27 28.07 10.22 -18.65
CA ASP A 27 26.79 9.51 -18.61
C ASP A 27 26.93 8.06 -18.13
N ARG A 28 28.03 7.36 -18.39
CA ARG A 28 28.31 6.04 -17.79
C ARG A 28 28.71 6.14 -16.31
N ARG A 29 29.36 7.22 -15.89
CA ARG A 29 29.75 7.50 -14.49
C ARG A 29 28.64 8.16 -13.67
N SER A 30 27.77 8.93 -14.33
CA SER A 30 26.61 9.66 -13.83
C SER A 30 25.30 8.99 -14.27
N SER A 31 25.37 7.78 -14.83
CA SER A 31 24.24 6.86 -14.88
C SER A 31 24.01 6.52 -13.43
N ASN A 32 23.21 7.35 -12.75
CA ASN A 32 22.56 6.96 -11.53
C ASN A 32 21.97 5.59 -11.84
N LYS A 33 22.46 4.56 -11.15
CA LYS A 33 21.92 3.22 -11.30
C LYS A 33 20.45 3.33 -10.90
N GLU A 34 19.57 3.28 -11.90
CA GLU A 34 18.14 3.35 -11.66
C GLU A 34 17.66 1.96 -11.27
N LEU A 35 17.03 1.86 -10.10
CA LEU A 35 16.43 0.63 -9.61
C LEU A 35 14.91 0.78 -9.67
N LYS A 36 14.28 -0.02 -10.51
CA LYS A 36 12.83 -0.04 -10.68
C LYS A 36 12.20 -1.05 -9.72
N LEU A 37 11.42 -0.56 -8.77
CA LEU A 37 10.69 -1.35 -7.79
C LEU A 37 9.21 -1.37 -8.15
N LEU A 38 8.69 -2.54 -8.52
CA LEU A 38 7.29 -2.70 -8.88
C LEU A 38 6.48 -3.19 -7.67
N LEU A 39 5.50 -2.40 -7.22
CA LEU A 39 4.64 -2.75 -6.09
C LEU A 39 3.39 -3.47 -6.60
N LEU A 40 3.19 -4.71 -6.18
CA LEU A 40 2.05 -5.55 -6.56
C LEU A 40 1.30 -6.07 -5.33
N GLY A 41 0.07 -6.55 -5.54
CA GLY A 41 -0.81 -7.05 -4.49
C GLY A 41 -2.26 -6.62 -4.71
N THR A 42 -3.17 -7.24 -3.97
CA THR A 42 -4.61 -6.94 -4.03
C THR A 42 -4.91 -5.47 -3.70
N GLY A 43 -6.13 -5.02 -3.98
CA GLY A 43 -6.62 -3.76 -3.45
C GLY A 43 -6.44 -3.72 -1.93
N GLU A 44 -6.25 -2.54 -1.36
CA GLU A 44 -6.18 -2.37 0.11
C GLU A 44 -4.94 -2.96 0.80
N SER A 45 -4.02 -3.62 0.09
CA SER A 45 -2.85 -4.29 0.71
C SER A 45 -1.81 -3.34 1.32
N GLY A 46 -1.85 -2.05 0.97
CA GLY A 46 -0.99 -0.98 1.53
C GLY A 46 0.08 -0.44 0.58
N LYS A 47 0.02 -0.74 -0.73
CA LYS A 47 1.02 -0.31 -1.74
C LYS A 47 1.21 1.20 -1.76
N SER A 48 0.12 1.94 -1.96
CA SER A 48 0.17 3.41 -1.99
C SER A 48 0.58 4.00 -0.65
N THR A 49 0.22 3.38 0.47
CA THR A 49 0.69 3.80 1.81
C THR A 49 2.21 3.64 1.93
N PHE A 50 2.79 2.57 1.40
CA PHE A 50 4.24 2.40 1.35
C PHE A 50 4.93 3.47 0.48
N ILE A 51 4.36 3.85 -0.67
CA ILE A 51 4.85 5.00 -1.46
C ILE A 51 4.79 6.31 -0.67
N LYS A 52 3.67 6.57 0.02
CA LYS A 52 3.53 7.76 0.89
C LYS A 52 4.62 7.77 1.96
N GLN A 53 4.99 6.61 2.52
CA GLN A 53 6.11 6.52 3.47
C GLN A 53 7.44 6.83 2.81
N MET A 54 7.71 6.38 1.59
CA MET A 54 8.95 6.76 0.89
C MET A 54 9.03 8.27 0.65
N ARG A 55 7.89 8.90 0.33
CA ARG A 55 7.81 10.36 0.25
C ARG A 55 8.12 11.06 1.58
N ILE A 56 7.73 10.48 2.71
CA ILE A 56 8.01 11.01 4.07
C ILE A 56 9.47 10.77 4.48
N ILE A 57 10.00 9.56 4.23
CA ILE A 57 11.28 9.09 4.77
C ILE A 57 12.46 9.56 3.90
N HIS A 58 12.31 9.51 2.58
CA HIS A 58 13.39 9.78 1.61
C HIS A 58 13.07 10.95 0.66
N GLY A 59 11.81 11.42 0.64
CA GLY A 59 11.37 12.55 -0.17
C GLY A 59 11.31 13.87 0.61
N LYS A 60 10.63 14.86 -0.01
CA LYS A 60 10.36 16.17 0.59
C LYS A 60 9.22 16.16 1.62
N GLY A 61 8.63 14.99 1.91
CA GLY A 61 7.43 14.89 2.71
C GLY A 61 6.22 15.56 2.07
N TYR A 62 5.33 16.09 2.92
CA TYR A 62 4.11 16.79 2.55
C TYR A 62 4.14 18.21 3.08
N THR A 63 4.00 19.18 2.18
CA THR A 63 3.85 20.59 2.51
C THR A 63 2.49 20.83 3.19
N GLU A 64 2.31 22.01 3.79
CA GLU A 64 1.00 22.39 4.35
C GLU A 64 -0.10 22.50 3.28
N GLU A 65 0.26 22.84 2.05
CA GLU A 65 -0.69 22.83 0.92
C GLU A 65 -1.08 21.41 0.53
N ASP A 66 -0.11 20.49 0.45
CA ASP A 66 -0.40 19.07 0.25
C ASP A 66 -1.36 18.57 1.33
N LYS A 67 -1.07 18.84 2.61
CA LYS A 67 -1.89 18.41 3.74
C LYS A 67 -3.32 18.94 3.63
N ARG A 68 -3.52 20.23 3.33
CA ARG A 68 -4.85 20.81 3.12
C ARG A 68 -5.65 20.08 2.03
N SER A 69 -4.98 19.68 0.94
CA SER A 69 -5.66 18.96 -0.16
C SER A 69 -6.22 17.60 0.26
N PHE A 70 -5.67 16.98 1.32
CA PHE A 70 -6.18 15.71 1.87
C PHE A 70 -7.40 15.87 2.78
N ALA A 71 -7.73 17.07 3.26
CA ALA A 71 -8.83 17.28 4.21
C ALA A 71 -10.16 16.77 3.63
N LYS A 72 -10.46 17.15 2.38
CA LYS A 72 -11.66 16.67 1.67
C LYS A 72 -11.69 15.14 1.59
N LEU A 73 -10.56 14.50 1.26
CA LEU A 73 -10.49 13.05 1.10
C LEU A 73 -10.76 12.33 2.43
N VAL A 74 -10.30 12.90 3.56
CA VAL A 74 -10.61 12.39 4.89
C VAL A 74 -12.11 12.49 5.17
N TYR A 75 -12.74 13.62 4.86
CA TYR A 75 -14.19 13.77 5.04
C TYR A 75 -14.98 12.76 4.21
N GLN A 76 -14.65 12.62 2.92
CA GLN A 76 -15.26 11.64 2.03
C GLN A 76 -15.12 10.22 2.61
N ASN A 77 -13.94 9.85 3.11
CA ASN A 77 -13.69 8.56 3.76
C ASN A 77 -14.56 8.36 5.02
N VAL A 78 -14.71 9.38 5.86
CA VAL A 78 -15.57 9.34 7.05
C VAL A 78 -17.03 9.05 6.67
N PHE A 79 -17.57 9.76 5.66
CA PHE A 79 -18.93 9.53 5.18
C PHE A 79 -19.09 8.13 4.58
N THR A 80 -18.18 7.70 3.71
CA THR A 80 -18.21 6.34 3.14
C THR A 80 -18.17 5.26 4.23
N SER A 81 -17.34 5.43 5.26
CA SER A 81 -17.25 4.50 6.39
C SER A 81 -18.55 4.40 7.17
N ILE A 82 -19.14 5.54 7.55
CA ILE A 82 -20.41 5.55 8.28
C ILE A 82 -21.54 4.98 7.43
N GLN A 83 -21.67 5.38 6.17
CA GLN A 83 -22.71 4.86 5.28
C GLN A 83 -22.59 3.35 5.07
N SER A 84 -21.36 2.84 4.96
CA SER A 84 -21.10 1.39 4.87
C SER A 84 -21.57 0.66 6.13
N MET A 85 -21.30 1.21 7.32
CA MET A 85 -21.78 0.65 8.59
C MET A 85 -23.30 0.74 8.74
N LEU A 86 -23.92 1.85 8.33
CA LEU A 86 -25.37 2.04 8.37
C LEU A 86 -26.09 1.01 7.49
N LYS A 87 -25.58 0.76 6.28
CA LYS A 87 -26.06 -0.30 5.39
C LYS A 87 -25.84 -1.69 6.01
N ALA A 88 -24.73 -1.90 6.69
CA ALA A 88 -24.46 -3.16 7.38
C ALA A 88 -25.41 -3.39 8.57
N MET A 89 -25.79 -2.35 9.33
CA MET A 89 -26.79 -2.47 10.39
C MET A 89 -28.12 -3.01 9.88
N GLU A 90 -28.59 -2.51 8.73
CA GLU A 90 -29.82 -2.99 8.09
C GLU A 90 -29.71 -4.47 7.70
N ASN A 91 -28.63 -4.83 6.99
CA ASN A 91 -28.40 -6.21 6.53
C ASN A 91 -28.26 -7.21 7.69
N LEU A 92 -27.60 -6.78 8.77
CA LEU A 92 -27.35 -7.60 9.96
C LEU A 92 -28.50 -7.51 10.98
N LYS A 93 -29.54 -6.72 10.69
CA LYS A 93 -30.72 -6.48 11.54
C LYS A 93 -30.34 -6.02 12.95
N ILE A 94 -29.41 -5.08 13.05
CA ILE A 94 -28.96 -4.50 14.31
C ILE A 94 -29.69 -3.16 14.50
N PRO A 95 -30.61 -3.03 15.48
CA PRO A 95 -31.29 -1.77 15.74
C PRO A 95 -30.35 -0.76 16.43
N PHE A 96 -30.66 0.52 16.29
CA PHE A 96 -30.04 1.56 17.12
C PHE A 96 -30.46 1.38 18.58
N ALA A 97 -29.55 1.72 19.50
CA ALA A 97 -29.86 1.78 20.92
C ALA A 97 -30.65 3.04 21.27
N GLU A 98 -30.36 4.16 20.60
CA GLU A 98 -31.07 5.43 20.78
C GLU A 98 -31.88 5.80 19.53
N SER A 99 -33.19 6.02 19.68
CA SER A 99 -34.09 6.33 18.56
C SER A 99 -33.69 7.58 17.76
N LYS A 100 -33.08 8.58 18.41
CA LYS A 100 -32.56 9.79 17.73
C LYS A 100 -31.56 9.46 16.62
N ASN A 101 -30.83 8.34 16.76
CA ASN A 101 -29.84 7.92 15.77
C ASN A 101 -30.49 7.40 14.48
N GLU A 102 -31.79 7.07 14.46
CA GLU A 102 -32.53 6.77 13.23
C GLU A 102 -32.62 8.02 12.33
N THR A 103 -32.95 9.17 12.91
CA THR A 103 -33.01 10.46 12.19
C THR A 103 -31.61 10.88 11.71
N PHE A 104 -30.59 10.75 12.56
CA PHE A 104 -29.21 11.02 12.15
C PHE A 104 -28.73 10.07 11.06
N ALA A 105 -29.04 8.78 11.15
CA ALA A 105 -28.70 7.81 10.12
C ALA A 105 -29.37 8.12 8.77
N ALA A 106 -30.65 8.50 8.78
CA ALA A 106 -31.35 8.93 7.58
C ALA A 106 -30.65 10.15 6.94
N MET A 107 -30.34 11.18 7.73
CA MET A 107 -29.62 12.36 7.26
C MET A 107 -28.23 12.03 6.68
N LEU A 108 -27.48 11.11 7.29
CA LEU A 108 -26.13 10.74 6.84
C LEU A 108 -26.15 9.86 5.57
N LYS A 109 -27.23 9.10 5.32
CA LYS A 109 -27.40 8.31 4.09
C LYS A 109 -27.61 9.17 2.85
N GLU A 110 -28.26 10.32 3.00
CA GLU A 110 -28.53 11.25 1.88
C GLU A 110 -27.30 12.03 1.41
N VAL A 111 -26.18 11.96 2.15
CA VAL A 111 -24.96 12.68 1.77
C VAL A 111 -24.26 11.97 0.62
N GLU A 112 -24.05 12.66 -0.50
CA GLU A 112 -23.16 12.17 -1.55
C GLU A 112 -21.69 12.25 -1.08
N ALA A 113 -21.16 11.14 -0.56
CA ALA A 113 -19.85 11.10 0.07
C ALA A 113 -18.73 11.66 -0.83
N GLU A 114 -18.76 11.40 -2.14
CA GLU A 114 -17.75 11.86 -3.11
C GLU A 114 -17.79 13.38 -3.36
N SER A 115 -18.93 14.02 -3.15
CA SER A 115 -19.14 15.45 -3.36
C SER A 115 -18.72 16.30 -2.14
N VAL A 116 -18.49 15.67 -0.99
CA VAL A 116 -18.15 16.35 0.28
C VAL A 116 -16.83 17.10 0.18
N GLN A 117 -16.86 18.39 0.56
CA GLN A 117 -15.67 19.26 0.64
C GLN A 117 -15.31 19.69 2.07
N THR A 118 -16.29 19.74 2.98
CA THR A 118 -16.11 20.20 4.36
C THR A 118 -16.92 19.33 5.33
N MET A 119 -16.59 19.40 6.62
CA MET A 119 -17.34 18.72 7.68
C MET A 119 -18.24 19.73 8.39
N GLU A 120 -19.53 19.79 8.01
CA GLU A 120 -20.51 20.65 8.68
C GLU A 120 -20.80 20.16 10.11
N ALA A 121 -21.06 21.11 11.03
CA ALA A 121 -21.32 20.80 12.44
C ALA A 121 -22.47 19.80 12.64
N LYS A 122 -23.55 19.92 11.85
CA LYS A 122 -24.71 19.00 11.90
C LYS A 122 -24.33 17.55 11.57
N TYR A 123 -23.44 17.36 10.61
CA TYR A 123 -22.97 16.03 10.22
C TYR A 123 -21.96 15.49 11.24
N ALA A 124 -21.06 16.32 11.74
CA ALA A 124 -20.14 15.93 12.81
C ALA A 124 -20.88 15.49 14.08
N GLU A 125 -21.93 16.20 14.49
CA GLU A 125 -22.79 15.83 15.61
C GLU A 125 -23.47 14.47 15.37
N ALA A 126 -24.10 14.31 14.20
CA ALA A 126 -24.76 13.07 13.82
C ALA A 126 -23.80 11.87 13.78
N ILE A 127 -22.62 12.04 13.17
CA ILE A 127 -21.58 11.01 13.11
C ILE A 127 -21.11 10.64 14.52
N LYS A 128 -20.86 11.62 15.39
CA LYS A 128 -20.46 11.35 16.79
C LYS A 128 -21.55 10.61 17.56
N SER A 129 -22.82 10.98 17.38
CA SER A 129 -23.95 10.33 18.05
C SER A 129 -24.13 8.89 17.57
N VAL A 130 -24.12 8.67 16.25
CA VAL A 130 -24.26 7.35 15.62
C VAL A 130 -23.06 6.47 15.94
N TRP A 131 -21.82 7.00 15.91
CA TRP A 131 -20.62 6.24 16.26
C TRP A 131 -20.65 5.74 17.70
N LYS A 132 -21.15 6.52 18.66
CA LYS A 132 -21.24 6.13 20.08
C LYS A 132 -22.42 5.19 20.38
N ASP A 133 -23.33 4.97 19.44
CA ASP A 133 -24.49 4.09 19.61
C ASP A 133 -24.06 2.63 19.81
N GLN A 134 -24.66 1.96 20.80
CA GLN A 134 -24.33 0.56 21.11
C GLN A 134 -24.70 -0.42 19.99
N GLY A 135 -25.74 -0.13 19.21
CA GLY A 135 -26.10 -0.87 18.01
C GLY A 135 -25.05 -0.76 16.92
N LEU A 136 -24.59 0.46 16.62
CA LEU A 136 -23.52 0.65 15.63
C LEU A 136 -22.19 0.06 16.12
N GLN A 137 -21.85 0.16 17.41
CA GLN A 137 -20.65 -0.50 17.97
C GLN A 137 -20.71 -2.02 17.83
N LYS A 138 -21.85 -2.66 18.10
CA LYS A 138 -22.05 -4.10 17.81
C LYS A 138 -21.89 -4.42 16.33
N CYS A 139 -22.33 -3.52 15.44
CA CYS A 139 -22.12 -3.66 14.00
C CYS A 139 -20.63 -3.55 13.63
N TYR A 140 -19.87 -2.65 14.25
CA TYR A 140 -18.42 -2.51 14.07
C TYR A 140 -17.64 -3.76 14.48
N GLU A 141 -18.05 -4.42 15.56
CA GLU A 141 -17.44 -5.68 16.01
C GLU A 141 -17.61 -6.82 14.99
N ARG A 142 -18.62 -6.70 14.12
CA ARG A 142 -18.93 -7.63 13.02
C ARG A 142 -18.36 -7.18 11.66
N ARG A 143 -17.44 -6.21 11.62
CA ARG A 143 -16.83 -5.64 10.39
C ARG A 143 -16.09 -6.62 9.46
N ARG A 144 -15.96 -7.89 9.84
CA ARG A 144 -15.49 -8.97 8.94
C ARG A 144 -16.59 -9.47 8.00
N GLU A 145 -17.86 -9.22 8.33
CA GLU A 145 -19.04 -9.69 7.59
C GLU A 145 -19.46 -8.73 6.46
N TYR A 146 -18.84 -7.56 6.37
CA TYR A 146 -19.08 -6.56 5.34
C TYR A 146 -17.80 -5.77 5.04
N GLN A 147 -17.87 -4.90 4.04
CA GLN A 147 -16.72 -4.15 3.55
C GLN A 147 -16.61 -2.83 4.33
N LEU A 148 -15.50 -2.65 5.05
CA LEU A 148 -15.24 -1.46 5.85
C LEU A 148 -13.75 -1.12 5.82
N SER A 149 -13.43 0.17 5.68
CA SER A 149 -12.05 0.65 5.72
C SER A 149 -11.42 0.40 7.09
N ASP A 150 -10.19 -0.12 7.10
CA ASP A 150 -9.37 -0.29 8.31
C ASP A 150 -9.19 1.02 9.10
N SER A 151 -9.24 2.17 8.41
CA SER A 151 -9.07 3.49 9.00
C SER A 151 -10.34 4.03 9.67
N THR A 152 -11.47 3.31 9.62
CA THR A 152 -12.77 3.78 10.12
C THR A 152 -12.70 4.20 11.59
N LYS A 153 -12.24 3.30 12.48
CA LYS A 153 -12.15 3.60 13.91
C LYS A 153 -11.22 4.77 14.20
N TYR A 154 -10.09 4.84 13.50
CA TYR A 154 -9.11 5.93 13.68
C TYR A 154 -9.73 7.31 13.44
N TYR A 155 -10.52 7.46 12.38
CA TYR A 155 -11.18 8.75 12.11
C TYR A 155 -12.37 8.98 13.03
N LEU A 156 -13.23 7.98 13.24
CA LEU A 156 -14.47 8.15 14.00
C LEU A 156 -14.24 8.40 15.49
N ASP A 157 -13.16 7.89 16.06
CA ASP A 157 -12.79 8.16 17.46
C ASP A 157 -12.32 9.60 17.70
N ASP A 158 -11.83 10.28 16.66
CA ASP A 158 -11.23 11.62 16.77
C ASP A 158 -11.97 12.64 15.89
N MET A 159 -13.30 12.49 15.84
CA MET A 159 -14.17 13.35 15.03
C MET A 159 -14.13 14.81 15.47
N ASP A 160 -13.83 15.12 16.73
CA ASP A 160 -13.71 16.50 17.18
C ASP A 160 -12.51 17.21 16.53
N ARG A 161 -11.38 16.51 16.34
CA ARG A 161 -10.24 17.04 15.59
C ARG A 161 -10.56 17.21 14.11
N ILE A 162 -11.22 16.21 13.52
CA ILE A 162 -11.55 16.20 12.08
C ILE A 162 -12.59 17.28 11.74
N ALA A 163 -13.56 17.52 12.63
CA ALA A 163 -14.61 18.51 12.44
C ALA A 163 -14.21 19.94 12.87
N ALA A 164 -12.99 20.16 13.37
CA ALA A 164 -12.52 21.48 13.73
C ALA A 164 -12.45 22.40 12.49
N GLY A 165 -12.83 23.68 12.64
CA GLY A 165 -12.94 24.61 11.50
C GLY A 165 -11.65 24.84 10.70
N PHE A 166 -10.49 24.59 11.30
CA PHE A 166 -9.17 24.66 10.64
C PHE A 166 -8.48 23.30 10.63
N TYR A 167 -9.23 22.21 10.46
CA TYR A 167 -8.68 20.87 10.40
C TYR A 167 -7.53 20.78 9.38
N MET A 168 -6.34 20.47 9.90
CA MET A 168 -5.16 20.18 9.10
C MET A 168 -4.84 18.70 9.22
N PRO A 169 -4.90 17.93 8.10
CA PRO A 169 -4.49 16.53 8.11
C PRO A 169 -3.06 16.36 8.60
N THR A 170 -2.90 15.46 9.56
CA THR A 170 -1.60 14.97 10.02
C THR A 170 -1.03 14.01 8.98
N LEU A 171 0.27 13.69 9.10
CA LEU A 171 0.86 12.61 8.30
C LEU A 171 0.12 11.29 8.50
N GLN A 172 -0.45 11.08 9.68
CA GLN A 172 -1.15 9.85 10.03
C GLN A 172 -2.52 9.72 9.36
N ASP A 173 -3.21 10.85 9.15
CA ASP A 173 -4.40 10.93 8.29
C ASP A 173 -4.02 10.66 6.83
N ILE A 174 -2.93 11.26 6.33
CA ILE A 174 -2.45 11.04 4.95
C ILE A 174 -2.10 9.57 4.70
N LEU A 175 -1.48 8.88 5.66
CA LEU A 175 -1.17 7.46 5.55
C LEU A 175 -2.41 6.56 5.56
N ARG A 176 -3.48 6.98 6.26
CA ARG A 176 -4.74 6.22 6.44
C ARG A 176 -5.81 6.52 5.43
N VAL A 177 -5.79 7.67 4.79
CA VAL A 177 -6.82 8.07 3.83
C VAL A 177 -6.78 7.14 2.61
N ARG A 178 -7.93 6.59 2.28
CA ARG A 178 -8.11 5.67 1.17
C ARG A 178 -8.48 6.45 -0.08
N VAL A 179 -7.68 6.26 -1.12
CA VAL A 179 -8.00 6.63 -2.49
C VAL A 179 -7.72 5.38 -3.34
N PRO A 180 -8.72 4.84 -4.07
CA PRO A 180 -8.48 3.79 -5.04
C PRO A 180 -7.45 4.25 -6.08
N THR A 181 -6.32 3.53 -6.19
CA THR A 181 -5.32 3.81 -7.22
C THR A 181 -5.85 3.39 -8.57
N THR A 182 -5.94 4.33 -9.50
CA THR A 182 -6.31 4.07 -10.90
C THR A 182 -5.09 4.27 -11.79
N GLY A 183 -4.83 3.34 -12.70
CA GLY A 183 -3.68 3.43 -13.61
C GLY A 183 -2.34 3.09 -12.95
N ILE A 184 -1.28 3.73 -13.45
CA ILE A 184 0.11 3.51 -13.05
C ILE A 184 0.65 4.84 -12.51
N ILE A 185 1.14 4.83 -11.27
CA ILE A 185 1.72 5.99 -10.60
C ILE A 185 3.18 5.67 -10.31
N GLU A 186 4.07 6.55 -10.76
CA GLU A 186 5.50 6.42 -10.48
C GLU A 186 5.94 7.44 -9.44
N TYR A 187 6.75 6.99 -8.48
CA TYR A 187 7.38 7.84 -7.49
C TYR A 187 8.89 7.61 -7.52
N VAL A 188 9.63 8.69 -7.71
CA VAL A 188 11.09 8.66 -7.87
C VAL A 188 11.73 9.40 -6.70
N PHE A 189 12.76 8.80 -6.11
CA PHE A 189 13.58 9.44 -5.08
C PHE A 189 15.03 8.98 -5.16
N ASP A 190 15.94 9.85 -4.75
CA ASP A 190 17.37 9.58 -4.67
C ASP A 190 17.74 9.08 -3.28
N LEU A 191 18.55 8.02 -3.23
CA LEU A 191 19.14 7.53 -1.99
C LEU A 191 20.60 7.17 -2.22
N GLN A 192 21.52 7.90 -1.57
CA GLN A 192 22.96 7.60 -1.63
C GLN A 192 23.52 7.49 -3.07
N SER A 193 23.06 8.34 -3.99
CA SER A 193 23.41 8.34 -5.44
C SER A 193 22.82 7.20 -6.28
N VAL A 194 21.86 6.45 -5.72
CA VAL A 194 21.05 5.46 -6.44
C VAL A 194 19.65 6.03 -6.63
N LEU A 195 19.14 5.98 -7.86
CA LEU A 195 17.81 6.47 -8.20
C LEU A 195 16.81 5.33 -8.02
N PHE A 196 15.86 5.47 -7.11
CA PHE A 196 14.79 4.49 -6.94
C PHE A 196 13.54 4.97 -7.66
N ARG A 197 13.05 4.17 -8.62
CA ARG A 197 11.75 4.36 -9.26
C ARG A 197 10.77 3.33 -8.74
N MET A 198 9.86 3.76 -7.88
CA MET A 198 8.77 2.92 -7.42
C MET A 198 7.55 3.07 -8.32
N VAL A 199 6.96 1.94 -8.71
CA VAL A 199 5.77 1.90 -9.55
C VAL A 199 4.62 1.31 -8.74
N ASP A 200 3.61 2.13 -8.46
CA ASP A 200 2.35 1.73 -7.81
C ASP A 200 1.25 1.58 -8.86
N VAL A 201 0.46 0.52 -8.71
CA VAL A 201 -0.60 0.15 -9.64
C VAL A 201 -1.88 -0.22 -8.89
N GLY A 202 -3.03 0.00 -9.52
CA GLY A 202 -4.32 -0.40 -8.97
C GLY A 202 -4.37 -1.90 -8.64
N GLY A 203 -4.76 -2.25 -7.42
CA GLY A 203 -4.81 -3.65 -6.93
C GLY A 203 -6.10 -4.40 -7.23
N GLN A 204 -7.17 -3.67 -7.54
CA GLN A 204 -8.50 -4.19 -7.85
C GLN A 204 -8.47 -5.02 -9.13
N LYS A 205 -9.34 -6.03 -9.24
CA LYS A 205 -9.36 -6.94 -10.40
C LYS A 205 -9.48 -6.19 -11.74
N SER A 206 -10.24 -5.08 -11.78
CA SER A 206 -10.40 -4.22 -12.97
C SER A 206 -9.11 -3.54 -13.44
N GLU A 207 -8.19 -3.23 -12.52
CA GLU A 207 -6.97 -2.48 -12.81
C GLU A 207 -5.79 -3.37 -13.22
N ARG A 208 -5.83 -4.67 -12.90
CA ARG A 208 -4.70 -5.59 -13.11
C ARG A 208 -4.29 -5.79 -14.57
N ARG A 209 -5.21 -5.57 -15.51
CA ARG A 209 -4.91 -5.62 -16.95
C ARG A 209 -3.83 -4.60 -17.35
N LYS A 210 -3.72 -3.50 -16.61
CA LYS A 210 -2.74 -2.43 -16.87
C LYS A 210 -1.33 -2.78 -16.38
N TRP A 211 -1.17 -3.80 -15.53
CA TRP A 211 0.12 -4.15 -14.91
C TRP A 211 1.18 -4.54 -15.92
N ILE A 212 0.79 -5.18 -17.03
CA ILE A 212 1.75 -5.61 -18.06
C ILE A 212 2.58 -4.44 -18.61
N HIS A 213 2.03 -3.22 -18.62
CA HIS A 213 2.71 -2.02 -19.10
C HIS A 213 3.88 -1.55 -18.21
N CYS A 214 4.08 -2.16 -17.04
CA CYS A 214 5.19 -1.83 -16.14
C CYS A 214 6.14 -3.00 -15.86
N PHE A 215 6.03 -4.13 -16.56
CA PHE A 215 6.82 -5.34 -16.29
C PHE A 215 8.24 -5.32 -16.86
N GLU A 216 8.53 -4.47 -17.85
CA GLU A 216 9.88 -4.34 -18.39
C GLU A 216 10.87 -3.78 -17.36
N ASN A 217 12.10 -4.32 -17.37
CA ASN A 217 13.24 -3.81 -16.61
C ASN A 217 12.98 -3.62 -15.10
N VAL A 218 12.20 -4.52 -14.49
CA VAL A 218 11.92 -4.49 -13.05
C VAL A 218 13.11 -5.09 -12.29
N THR A 219 13.77 -4.28 -11.46
CA THR A 219 14.85 -4.73 -10.58
C THR A 219 14.31 -5.62 -9.47
N SER A 220 13.19 -5.23 -8.86
CA SER A 220 12.58 -6.01 -7.77
C SER A 220 11.07 -5.86 -7.75
N VAL A 221 10.39 -6.97 -7.48
CA VAL A 221 8.96 -6.99 -7.21
C VAL A 221 8.77 -6.96 -5.70
N ILE A 222 8.02 -5.97 -5.21
CA ILE A 222 7.57 -5.91 -3.83
C ILE A 222 6.09 -6.28 -3.82
N PHE A 223 5.77 -7.48 -3.34
CA PHE A 223 4.41 -7.95 -3.21
C PHE A 223 3.87 -7.68 -1.81
N LEU A 224 2.80 -6.91 -1.70
CA LEU A 224 2.17 -6.55 -0.42
C LEU A 224 0.94 -7.42 -0.16
N VAL A 225 0.96 -8.09 1.00
CA VAL A 225 -0.11 -8.93 1.54
C VAL A 225 -0.71 -8.24 2.75
N ALA A 226 -2.04 -8.08 2.79
CA ALA A 226 -2.72 -7.65 4.01
C ALA A 226 -2.99 -8.87 4.91
N LEU A 227 -2.24 -8.97 6.01
CA LEU A 227 -2.42 -10.03 7.00
C LEU A 227 -3.82 -10.04 7.63
N SER A 228 -4.45 -8.87 7.73
CA SER A 228 -5.78 -8.70 8.35
C SER A 228 -6.94 -9.24 7.52
N GLU A 229 -6.72 -9.71 6.29
CA GLU A 229 -7.76 -10.11 5.35
C GLU A 229 -8.13 -11.62 5.43
N TYR A 230 -7.51 -12.38 6.34
CA TYR A 230 -7.70 -13.83 6.47
C TYR A 230 -9.16 -14.26 6.73
N ASP A 231 -9.98 -13.40 7.32
CA ASP A 231 -11.37 -13.66 7.68
C ASP A 231 -12.38 -12.80 6.88
N GLN A 232 -11.96 -12.27 5.73
CA GLN A 232 -12.78 -11.41 4.88
C GLN A 232 -12.96 -11.99 3.47
N PHE A 233 -14.11 -11.66 2.87
CA PHE A 233 -14.42 -11.98 1.48
C PHE A 233 -14.11 -10.80 0.54
N LEU A 234 -13.88 -11.10 -0.73
CA LEU A 234 -13.67 -10.07 -1.75
C LEU A 234 -14.89 -9.14 -1.87
N PHE A 235 -14.63 -7.90 -2.25
CA PHE A 235 -15.70 -6.98 -2.62
C PHE A 235 -16.42 -7.49 -3.88
N GLU A 236 -15.65 -8.04 -4.82
CA GLU A 236 -16.11 -8.52 -6.13
C GLU A 236 -16.75 -9.93 -6.09
N SER A 237 -16.53 -10.71 -5.02
CA SER A 237 -17.01 -12.10 -4.92
C SER A 237 -17.20 -12.51 -3.46
N ALA A 238 -18.46 -12.72 -3.05
CA ALA A 238 -18.82 -13.04 -1.67
C ALA A 238 -18.39 -14.46 -1.22
N ASN A 239 -17.95 -15.32 -2.15
CA ASN A 239 -17.54 -16.69 -1.85
C ASN A 239 -16.01 -16.88 -1.88
N GLU A 240 -15.25 -15.85 -2.22
CA GLU A 240 -13.79 -15.89 -2.30
C GLU A 240 -13.16 -15.17 -1.11
N ASN A 241 -12.32 -15.88 -0.36
CA ASN A 241 -11.52 -15.30 0.71
C ASN A 241 -10.46 -14.35 0.13
N ARG A 242 -10.33 -13.15 0.70
CA ARG A 242 -9.39 -12.11 0.22
C ARG A 242 -7.93 -12.55 0.26
N MET A 243 -7.52 -13.25 1.33
CA MET A 243 -6.16 -13.74 1.48
C MET A 243 -5.86 -14.88 0.51
N GLU A 244 -6.83 -15.75 0.20
CA GLU A 244 -6.69 -16.77 -0.84
C GLU A 244 -6.50 -16.17 -2.23
N GLU A 245 -7.28 -15.14 -2.57
CA GLU A 245 -7.09 -14.37 -3.81
C GLU A 245 -5.70 -13.72 -3.86
N SER A 246 -5.27 -13.10 -2.76
CA SER A 246 -3.91 -12.52 -2.66
C SER A 246 -2.81 -13.58 -2.84
N LYS A 247 -2.99 -14.77 -2.26
CA LYS A 247 -2.04 -15.90 -2.40
C LYS A 247 -2.00 -16.45 -3.84
N ALA A 248 -3.16 -16.60 -4.48
CA ALA A 248 -3.26 -17.04 -5.87
C ALA A 248 -2.62 -16.02 -6.82
N LEU A 249 -2.86 -14.73 -6.56
CA LEU A 249 -2.20 -13.63 -7.28
C LEU A 249 -0.69 -13.66 -7.09
N PHE A 250 -0.20 -13.84 -5.85
CA PHE A 250 1.24 -13.94 -5.57
C PHE A 250 1.88 -15.08 -6.37
N LYS A 251 1.30 -16.28 -6.33
CA LYS A 251 1.74 -17.44 -7.11
C LYS A 251 1.86 -17.11 -8.60
N THR A 252 0.86 -16.42 -9.14
CA THR A 252 0.84 -16.00 -10.55
C THR A 252 2.00 -15.05 -10.85
N ILE A 253 2.16 -13.99 -10.03
CA ILE A 253 3.21 -12.98 -10.22
C ILE A 253 4.61 -13.60 -10.19
N ILE A 254 4.94 -14.39 -9.17
CA ILE A 254 6.29 -14.96 -9.04
C ILE A 254 6.60 -16.02 -10.10
N SER A 255 5.59 -16.51 -10.82
CA SER A 255 5.75 -17.46 -11.94
C SER A 255 5.94 -16.78 -13.29
N TYR A 256 5.77 -15.46 -13.39
CA TYR A 256 5.92 -14.75 -14.66
C TYR A 256 7.38 -14.67 -15.11
N PRO A 257 7.69 -15.02 -16.38
CA PRO A 257 9.05 -14.91 -16.92
C PRO A 257 9.62 -13.49 -16.86
N TRP A 258 8.75 -12.47 -16.94
CA TRP A 258 9.11 -11.06 -16.78
C TRP A 258 9.94 -10.76 -15.53
N PHE A 259 9.75 -11.55 -14.47
CA PHE A 259 10.38 -11.34 -13.18
C PHE A 259 11.42 -12.39 -12.85
N GLN A 260 11.86 -13.22 -13.81
CA GLN A 260 12.80 -14.31 -13.56
C GLN A 260 14.07 -13.82 -12.86
N ASP A 261 14.65 -12.71 -13.33
CA ASP A 261 15.87 -12.12 -12.76
C ASP A 261 15.60 -11.06 -11.68
N SER A 262 14.34 -10.67 -11.50
CA SER A 262 13.96 -9.71 -10.45
C SER A 262 14.04 -10.34 -9.06
N SER A 263 14.53 -9.58 -8.07
CA SER A 263 14.39 -9.99 -6.66
C SER A 263 12.92 -9.96 -6.24
N VAL A 264 12.50 -10.91 -5.40
CA VAL A 264 11.12 -10.98 -4.90
C VAL A 264 11.11 -10.67 -3.41
N ILE A 265 10.47 -9.57 -3.05
CA ILE A 265 10.28 -9.12 -1.68
C ILE A 265 8.80 -9.29 -1.32
N LEU A 266 8.53 -9.88 -0.17
CA LEU A 266 7.19 -10.14 0.33
C LEU A 266 6.94 -9.32 1.60
N PHE A 267 6.06 -8.34 1.52
CA PHE A 267 5.62 -7.57 2.67
C PHE A 267 4.33 -8.15 3.23
N LEU A 268 4.41 -8.72 4.43
CA LEU A 268 3.27 -9.15 5.21
C LEU A 268 2.81 -7.97 6.07
N ASN A 269 1.93 -7.16 5.50
CA ASN A 269 1.51 -5.86 6.02
C ASN A 269 0.29 -5.96 6.95
N LYS A 270 0.01 -4.86 7.67
CA LYS A 270 -1.10 -4.70 8.63
C LYS A 270 -0.96 -5.64 9.84
N THR A 271 0.27 -5.81 10.33
CA THR A 271 0.56 -6.61 11.52
C THR A 271 -0.20 -6.12 12.75
N ASP A 272 -0.40 -4.81 12.86
CA ASP A 272 -1.19 -4.15 13.91
C ASP A 272 -2.65 -4.61 13.90
N ILE A 273 -3.27 -4.67 12.73
CA ILE A 273 -4.66 -5.08 12.58
C ILE A 273 -4.81 -6.58 12.78
N LEU A 274 -3.86 -7.40 12.30
CA LEU A 274 -3.85 -8.84 12.59
C LEU A 274 -3.79 -9.08 14.11
N LYS A 275 -2.92 -8.36 14.83
CA LYS A 275 -2.76 -8.48 16.29
C LYS A 275 -4.06 -8.18 17.04
N ASP A 276 -4.85 -7.18 16.62
CA ASP A 276 -6.19 -6.93 17.19
C ASP A 276 -7.19 -8.04 16.82
N LYS A 277 -7.22 -8.41 15.54
CA LYS A 277 -8.26 -9.29 14.99
C LYS A 277 -8.16 -10.73 15.50
N ILE A 278 -6.95 -11.25 15.67
CA ILE A 278 -6.70 -12.63 16.09
C ILE A 278 -7.29 -12.94 17.48
N LEU A 279 -7.48 -11.91 18.32
CA LEU A 279 -8.08 -12.03 19.66
C LEU A 279 -9.59 -12.36 19.61
N LYS A 280 -10.26 -12.07 18.49
CA LYS A 280 -11.73 -12.19 18.32
C LYS A 280 -12.14 -13.07 17.13
N SER A 281 -11.18 -13.41 16.27
CA SER A 281 -11.40 -14.13 15.02
C SER A 281 -10.28 -15.14 14.84
N ASP A 282 -10.51 -16.37 15.29
CA ASP A 282 -9.52 -17.44 15.27
C ASP A 282 -9.13 -17.82 13.83
N LEU A 283 -7.82 -17.84 13.54
CA LEU A 283 -7.30 -18.17 12.20
C LEU A 283 -7.67 -19.59 11.78
N ALA A 284 -7.70 -20.54 12.73
CA ALA A 284 -8.03 -21.94 12.46
C ALA A 284 -9.44 -22.14 11.89
N LYS A 285 -10.36 -21.18 12.08
CA LYS A 285 -11.71 -21.21 11.49
C LYS A 285 -11.68 -21.06 9.96
N TYR A 286 -10.73 -20.31 9.44
CA TYR A 286 -10.59 -20.01 8.01
C TYR A 286 -9.51 -20.88 7.37
N TYR A 287 -8.53 -21.27 8.17
CA TYR A 287 -7.39 -22.10 7.79
C TYR A 287 -7.24 -23.27 8.76
N PRO A 288 -8.02 -24.36 8.59
CA PRO A 288 -8.02 -25.51 9.50
C PRO A 288 -6.65 -26.20 9.66
N GLN A 289 -5.73 -25.97 8.72
CA GLN A 289 -4.35 -26.45 8.77
C GLN A 289 -3.45 -25.65 9.73
N PHE A 290 -3.92 -24.52 10.26
CA PHE A 290 -3.25 -23.79 11.34
C PHE A 290 -3.46 -24.52 12.68
N THR A 291 -2.38 -25.08 13.21
CA THR A 291 -2.37 -25.81 14.50
C THR A 291 -1.72 -25.02 15.64
N GLY A 292 -1.44 -23.73 15.43
CA GLY A 292 -0.86 -22.85 16.43
C GLY A 292 -1.85 -22.48 17.55
N PRO A 293 -1.36 -21.89 18.65
CA PRO A 293 -2.22 -21.44 19.73
C PRO A 293 -3.19 -20.34 19.28
N LYS A 294 -4.39 -20.35 19.87
CA LYS A 294 -5.39 -19.28 19.66
C LYS A 294 -4.86 -17.95 20.19
N ASN A 295 -5.31 -16.86 19.60
CA ASN A 295 -4.98 -15.49 20.00
C ASN A 295 -3.46 -15.16 19.93
N ASP A 296 -2.66 -15.98 19.24
CA ASP A 296 -1.22 -15.75 19.05
C ASP A 296 -0.96 -15.19 17.65
N ALA A 297 -0.68 -13.88 17.61
CA ALA A 297 -0.39 -13.18 16.37
C ALA A 297 0.93 -13.63 15.73
N ASP A 298 1.94 -14.02 16.50
CA ASP A 298 3.24 -14.43 15.97
C ASP A 298 3.14 -15.81 15.32
N ALA A 299 2.39 -16.73 15.92
CA ALA A 299 2.07 -18.02 15.33
C ALA A 299 1.27 -17.84 14.02
N ALA A 300 0.25 -16.97 14.02
CA ALA A 300 -0.53 -16.64 12.83
C ALA A 300 0.35 -16.04 11.71
N MET A 301 1.21 -15.08 12.04
CA MET A 301 2.14 -14.44 11.10
C MET A 301 3.09 -15.45 10.45
N LYS A 302 3.71 -16.33 11.25
CA LYS A 302 4.61 -17.38 10.75
C LYS A 302 3.89 -18.38 9.84
N PHE A 303 2.67 -18.75 10.20
CA PHE A 303 1.85 -19.64 9.39
C PHE A 303 1.49 -19.01 8.04
N ILE A 304 1.03 -17.76 8.03
CA ILE A 304 0.69 -17.05 6.79
C ILE A 304 1.94 -16.86 5.93
N LEU A 305 3.09 -16.49 6.51
CA LEU A 305 4.36 -16.42 5.79
C LEU A 305 4.66 -17.73 5.06
N LYS A 306 4.58 -18.85 5.78
CA LYS A 306 4.81 -20.18 5.21
C LYS A 306 3.86 -20.47 4.04
N MET A 307 2.57 -20.12 4.15
CA MET A 307 1.60 -20.30 3.06
C MET A 307 2.01 -19.58 1.77
N TYR A 308 2.61 -18.39 1.87
CA TYR A 308 3.08 -17.62 0.71
C TYR A 308 4.42 -18.17 0.19
N GLU A 309 5.38 -18.48 1.06
CA GLU A 309 6.67 -19.08 0.66
C GLU A 309 6.47 -20.43 -0.07
N GLU A 310 5.47 -21.21 0.33
CA GLU A 310 5.10 -22.47 -0.33
C GLU A 310 4.59 -22.28 -1.76
N GLN A 311 4.13 -21.08 -2.12
CA GLN A 311 3.71 -20.78 -3.50
C GLN A 311 4.88 -20.67 -4.48
N ASN A 312 6.12 -20.53 -3.98
CA ASN A 312 7.29 -20.37 -4.81
C ASN A 312 7.62 -21.66 -5.59
N PRO A 313 7.49 -21.67 -6.92
CA PRO A 313 7.84 -22.85 -7.73
C PRO A 313 9.36 -23.03 -7.83
N ASP A 314 10.13 -21.94 -7.76
CA ASP A 314 11.60 -21.97 -7.85
C ASP A 314 12.21 -21.91 -6.44
N LYS A 315 12.59 -23.08 -5.91
CA LYS A 315 13.20 -23.18 -4.57
C LYS A 315 14.60 -22.57 -4.49
N GLN A 316 15.26 -22.29 -5.61
CA GLN A 316 16.55 -21.59 -5.62
C GLN A 316 16.36 -20.08 -5.49
N LYS A 317 15.24 -19.56 -6.01
CA LYS A 317 14.89 -18.15 -5.89
C LYS A 317 14.38 -17.82 -4.51
N ARG A 318 15.19 -17.10 -3.73
CA ARG A 318 14.82 -16.67 -2.38
C ARG A 318 13.75 -15.58 -2.41
N ILE A 319 12.72 -15.75 -1.56
CA ILE A 319 11.76 -14.70 -1.22
C ILE A 319 12.26 -13.98 0.02
N TYR A 320 12.33 -12.65 -0.03
CA TYR A 320 12.76 -11.80 1.08
C TYR A 320 11.52 -11.26 1.80
N ALA A 321 11.14 -11.93 2.89
CA ALA A 321 9.92 -11.60 3.61
C ALA A 321 10.15 -10.62 4.77
N HIS A 322 9.24 -9.65 4.92
CA HIS A 322 9.24 -8.68 6.01
C HIS A 322 7.82 -8.48 6.55
N PHE A 323 7.69 -8.48 7.88
CA PHE A 323 6.46 -8.07 8.55
C PHE A 323 6.41 -6.56 8.66
N THR A 324 5.32 -5.95 8.19
CA THR A 324 5.20 -4.50 8.06
C THR A 324 3.93 -3.93 8.69
N CYS A 325 4.04 -2.71 9.17
CA CYS A 325 2.91 -1.82 9.43
C CYS A 325 3.14 -0.56 8.60
N ALA A 326 2.50 -0.46 7.43
CA ALA A 326 2.69 0.67 6.53
C ALA A 326 2.32 2.04 7.13
N THR A 327 1.57 2.06 8.25
CA THR A 327 1.25 3.29 8.97
C THR A 327 2.21 3.63 10.12
N ASP A 328 3.23 2.80 10.33
CA ASP A 328 4.33 3.02 11.27
C ASP A 328 5.58 3.40 10.49
N THR A 329 5.94 4.68 10.54
CA THR A 329 7.07 5.24 9.80
C THR A 329 8.41 4.63 10.22
N GLU A 330 8.58 4.28 11.49
CA GLU A 330 9.84 3.69 11.95
C GLU A 330 9.95 2.23 11.52
N ASN A 331 8.87 1.46 11.62
CA ASN A 331 8.84 0.11 11.04
C ASN A 331 9.21 0.12 9.54
N ILE A 332 8.64 1.03 8.76
CA ILE A 332 8.92 1.13 7.33
C ILE A 332 10.36 1.60 7.05
N ARG A 333 10.90 2.52 7.86
CA ARG A 333 12.31 2.94 7.76
C ARG A 333 13.27 1.75 7.92
N PHE A 334 13.07 0.94 8.96
CA PHE A 334 13.90 -0.24 9.22
C PHE A 334 13.75 -1.31 8.13
N VAL A 335 12.51 -1.60 7.71
CA VAL A 335 12.26 -2.61 6.69
C VAL A 335 12.83 -2.18 5.33
N PHE A 336 12.69 -0.91 4.96
CA PHE A 336 13.21 -0.44 3.68
C PHE A 336 14.73 -0.44 3.62
N GLU A 337 15.42 -0.15 4.74
CA GLU A 337 16.88 -0.27 4.80
C GLU A 337 17.35 -1.71 4.53
N ALA A 338 16.68 -2.71 5.13
CA ALA A 338 16.98 -4.12 4.88
C ALA A 338 16.67 -4.56 3.42
N VAL A 339 15.58 -4.03 2.85
CA VAL A 339 15.21 -4.25 1.45
C VAL A 339 16.24 -3.65 0.51
N LYS A 340 16.68 -2.41 0.77
CA LYS A 340 17.71 -1.73 -0.01
C LYS A 340 18.99 -2.55 -0.08
N ASP A 341 19.48 -3.04 1.06
CA ASP A 341 20.69 -3.87 1.12
C ASP A 341 20.56 -5.16 0.30
N THR A 342 19.37 -5.76 0.30
CA THR A 342 19.07 -6.95 -0.50
C THR A 342 19.12 -6.64 -2.00
N ILE A 343 18.46 -5.55 -2.42
CA ILE A 343 18.38 -5.15 -3.83
C ILE A 343 19.77 -4.80 -4.36
N LEU A 344 20.54 -4.01 -3.60
CA LEU A 344 21.88 -3.59 -3.99
C LEU A 344 22.83 -4.77 -4.08
N ARG A 345 22.76 -5.73 -3.15
CA ARG A 345 23.59 -6.95 -3.20
C ARG A 345 23.32 -7.77 -4.46
N ASN A 346 22.05 -8.02 -4.78
CA ASN A 346 21.68 -8.81 -5.96
C ASN A 346 22.00 -8.09 -7.27
N THR A 347 21.88 -6.75 -7.27
CA THR A 347 22.25 -5.91 -8.42
C THR A 347 23.77 -5.93 -8.62
N LEU A 348 24.57 -5.78 -7.56
CA LEU A 348 26.04 -5.79 -7.64
C LEU A 348 26.59 -7.17 -8.04
N SER A 349 26.00 -8.27 -7.56
CA SER A 349 26.38 -9.62 -7.99
C SER A 349 26.11 -9.85 -9.48
N ALA A 350 25.06 -9.25 -10.05
CA ALA A 350 24.76 -9.35 -11.47
C ALA A 350 25.77 -8.57 -12.36
N PHE A 351 26.45 -7.55 -11.80
CA PHE A 351 27.39 -6.71 -12.54
C PHE A 351 28.86 -7.14 -12.46
N ASN A 352 29.21 -8.30 -11.86
CA ASN A 352 30.60 -8.77 -11.68
C ASN A 352 31.57 -7.69 -11.14
N LEU A 353 31.13 -6.94 -10.11
CA LEU A 353 31.95 -5.93 -9.42
C LEU A 353 32.35 -6.36 -7.99
N GLY A 354 32.30 -7.64 -7.68
CA GLY A 354 33.00 -8.25 -6.54
C GLY A 354 34.16 -9.07 -7.06
#